data_AF-A0A7C6VQH8-F1
#
_entry.id   AF-A0A7C6VQH8-F1
#
_cell.length_a   1.000
_cell.length_b   1.000
_cell.length_c   1.000
_cell.angle_alpha   90.00
_cell.angle_beta   90.00
_cell.angle_gamma   90.00
#
_symmetry.space_group_name_H-M   'P 1'
#
loop_
_entity.id
_entity.type
_entity.pdbx_description
1 polymer ?
#
loop_
_entity_poly.entity_id
_entity_poly.type
_entity_poly.pdbx_seq_one_letter_code
_entity_poly.pdbx_strand_id
1 'polypeptide(L)'
;MSYTSHIARCSDCGLTFARDHEETWKRLCFSCWKRTKARRPTTTTTDNALAESRAECARLRLRVMALELDLQRGADPIPDDMLARLIRLCHPDRHDGSDAANKATAWLLAQRKEARR
;
A
#
# COMPACT_ATOMS: atom_id res chain seq x y z
N MET A 1 26.50 -47.95 -20.68
CA MET A 1 26.69 -47.06 -19.52
C MET A 1 26.24 -47.83 -18.29
N SER A 2 27.19 -48.40 -17.55
CA SER A 2 26.87 -49.20 -16.37
C SER A 2 26.57 -48.27 -15.20
N TYR A 3 25.30 -48.19 -14.81
CA TYR A 3 24.86 -47.47 -13.61
C TYR A 3 25.13 -48.37 -12.40
N THR A 4 26.21 -48.11 -11.68
CA THR A 4 26.50 -48.83 -10.43
C THR A 4 25.83 -48.07 -9.28
N SER A 5 24.60 -48.47 -8.96
CA SER A 5 23.90 -47.95 -7.79
C SER A 5 24.53 -48.50 -6.50
N HIS A 6 24.70 -47.63 -5.49
CA HIS A 6 25.19 -47.98 -4.16
C HIS A 6 24.17 -47.60 -3.08
N ILE A 7 24.33 -48.21 -1.91
CA ILE A 7 23.48 -47.94 -0.74
C ILE A 7 24.06 -46.76 0.06
N ALA A 8 23.23 -45.74 0.28
CA ALA A 8 23.55 -44.57 1.10
C ALA A 8 22.58 -44.45 2.27
N ARG A 9 22.98 -43.75 3.36
CA ARG A 9 22.10 -43.47 4.51
C ARG A 9 21.49 -42.07 4.39
N CYS A 10 20.19 -41.98 4.64
CA CYS A 10 19.46 -40.72 4.67
C CYS A 10 19.90 -39.89 5.88
N SER A 11 20.23 -38.62 5.66
CA SER A 11 20.64 -37.71 6.73
C SER A 11 19.53 -37.27 7.67
N ASP A 12 18.26 -37.57 7.36
CA ASP A 12 17.09 -37.15 8.15
C ASP A 12 16.55 -38.31 9.02
N CYS A 13 16.25 -39.47 8.43
CA CYS A 13 15.69 -40.61 9.15
C CYS A 13 16.67 -41.77 9.39
N GLY A 14 17.90 -41.69 8.86
CA GLY A 14 18.92 -42.73 9.01
C GLY A 14 18.71 -44.00 8.17
N LEU A 15 17.55 -44.15 7.50
CA LEU A 15 17.26 -45.29 6.62
C LEU A 15 18.19 -45.32 5.40
N THR A 16 18.45 -46.52 4.91
CA THR A 16 19.22 -46.73 3.69
C THR A 16 18.37 -46.52 2.44
N PHE A 17 18.98 -46.00 1.37
CA PHE A 17 18.35 -45.84 0.06
C PHE A 17 19.39 -45.99 -1.06
N ALA A 18 18.94 -46.37 -2.25
CA ALA A 18 19.79 -46.50 -3.42
C ALA A 18 20.02 -45.14 -4.10
N ARG A 19 21.27 -44.88 -4.48
CA ARG A 19 21.66 -43.76 -5.33
C ARG A 19 22.89 -44.15 -6.14
N ASP A 20 23.14 -43.46 -7.24
CA ASP A 20 24.34 -43.74 -8.03
C ASP A 20 25.56 -43.09 -7.41
N HIS A 21 26.74 -43.61 -7.75
CA HIS A 21 28.01 -43.14 -7.20
C HIS A 21 28.24 -41.64 -7.44
N GLU A 22 27.75 -41.12 -8.57
CA GLU A 22 27.84 -39.70 -8.96
C GLU A 22 26.74 -38.84 -8.33
N GLU A 23 25.63 -39.44 -7.87
CA GLU A 23 24.51 -38.76 -7.20
C GLU A 23 24.84 -38.39 -5.73
N THR A 24 26.05 -37.90 -5.48
CA THR A 24 26.52 -37.51 -4.13
C THR A 24 25.64 -36.44 -3.49
N TRP A 25 25.00 -35.60 -4.31
CA TRP A 25 24.03 -34.57 -3.92
C TRP A 25 22.72 -35.12 -3.32
N LYS A 26 22.37 -36.38 -3.61
CA LYS A 26 21.15 -37.02 -3.10
C LYS A 26 21.41 -37.53 -1.68
N ARG A 27 21.07 -36.71 -0.68
CA ARG A 27 21.32 -36.95 0.74
C ARG A 27 20.10 -37.50 1.52
N LEU A 28 18.92 -37.43 0.90
CA LEU A 28 17.66 -37.83 1.50
C LEU A 28 17.07 -39.03 0.76
N CYS A 29 16.45 -39.95 1.51
CA CYS A 29 15.60 -40.96 0.89
C CYS A 29 14.34 -40.30 0.29
N PHE A 30 13.66 -41.02 -0.61
CA PHE A 30 12.52 -40.50 -1.35
C PHE A 30 11.40 -39.94 -0.45
N SER A 31 11.09 -40.63 0.66
CA SER A 31 10.09 -40.18 1.62
C SER A 31 10.49 -38.89 2.33
N CYS A 32 11.73 -38.78 2.80
CA CYS A 32 12.24 -37.56 3.44
C CYS A 32 12.30 -36.37 2.45
N TRP A 33 12.72 -36.60 1.21
CA TRP A 33 12.68 -35.58 0.16
C TRP A 33 11.25 -35.14 -0.18
N LYS A 34 10.28 -36.07 -0.23
CA LYS A 34 8.88 -35.73 -0.45
C LYS A 34 8.32 -34.86 0.70
N ARG A 35 8.73 -35.13 1.96
CA ARG A 35 8.38 -34.29 3.12
C ARG A 35 8.96 -32.88 3.03
N THR A 36 10.20 -32.71 2.55
CA THR A 36 10.76 -31.36 2.37
C THR A 36 10.06 -30.57 1.27
N LYS A 37 9.57 -31.25 0.23
CA LYS A 37 8.71 -30.63 -0.80
C LYS A 37 7.33 -30.26 -0.27
N ALA A 38 6.73 -31.09 0.58
CA ALA A 38 5.45 -30.79 1.24
C ALA A 38 5.55 -29.65 2.27
N ARG A 39 6.73 -29.43 2.88
CA ARG A 39 7.00 -28.31 3.80
C ARG A 39 7.16 -26.97 3.10
N ARG A 40 7.43 -26.92 1.80
CA ARG A 40 7.39 -25.64 1.08
C ARG A 40 5.95 -25.18 1.07
N PRO A 41 5.65 -23.93 1.47
CA PRO A 41 4.31 -23.39 1.31
C PRO A 41 3.89 -23.60 -0.14
N THR A 42 2.69 -24.14 -0.33
CA THR A 42 2.10 -24.37 -1.65
C THR A 42 2.15 -23.08 -2.44
N THR A 43 2.66 -23.15 -3.67
CA THR A 43 2.78 -22.02 -4.60
C THR A 43 1.47 -21.23 -4.68
N THR A 44 0.33 -21.91 -4.61
CA THR A 44 -1.01 -21.32 -4.53
C THR A 44 -1.19 -20.29 -3.42
N THR A 45 -0.66 -20.53 -2.21
CA THR A 45 -0.82 -19.60 -1.08
C THR A 45 0.00 -18.34 -1.30
N THR A 46 1.23 -18.48 -1.80
CA THR A 46 2.08 -17.33 -2.14
C THR A 46 1.55 -16.57 -3.35
N ASP A 47 0.97 -17.26 -4.32
CA ASP A 47 0.39 -16.67 -5.52
C ASP A 47 -0.88 -15.87 -5.18
N ASN A 48 -1.73 -16.40 -4.29
CA ASN A 48 -2.92 -15.71 -3.81
C ASN A 48 -2.53 -14.43 -3.04
N ALA A 49 -1.59 -14.53 -2.10
CA ALA A 49 -1.11 -13.36 -1.36
C ALA A 49 -0.49 -12.29 -2.28
N LEU A 50 0.23 -12.71 -3.32
CA LEU A 50 0.77 -11.80 -4.32
C LEU A 50 -0.32 -11.16 -5.19
N ALA A 51 -1.35 -11.92 -5.57
CA ALA A 51 -2.50 -11.39 -6.30
C ALA A 51 -3.28 -10.36 -5.48
N GLU A 52 -3.53 -10.65 -4.20
CA GLU A 52 -4.15 -9.72 -3.25
C GLU A 52 -3.33 -8.44 -3.09
N SER A 53 -2.01 -8.58 -2.88
CA SER A 53 -1.11 -7.43 -2.77
C SER A 53 -1.13 -6.56 -4.04
N ARG A 54 -1.16 -7.18 -5.22
CA ARG A 54 -1.27 -6.45 -6.51
C ARG A 54 -2.60 -5.74 -6.67
N ALA A 55 -3.70 -6.36 -6.27
CA ALA A 55 -5.04 -5.75 -6.29
C ALA A 55 -5.10 -4.54 -5.36
N GLU A 56 -4.54 -4.66 -4.16
CA GLU A 56 -4.47 -3.56 -3.19
C GLU A 56 -3.59 -2.40 -3.72
N CYS A 57 -2.45 -2.70 -4.34
CA CYS A 57 -1.61 -1.69 -4.99
C CYS A 57 -2.37 -0.95 -6.10
N ALA A 58 -3.15 -1.66 -6.92
CA ALA A 58 -3.96 -1.04 -7.97
C ALA A 58 -5.03 -0.12 -7.37
N ARG A 59 -5.72 -0.57 -6.31
CA ARG A 59 -6.71 0.23 -5.58
C ARG A 59 -6.12 1.50 -5.00
N LEU A 60 -4.98 1.39 -4.32
CA LEU A 60 -4.30 2.53 -3.71
C LEU A 60 -3.82 3.53 -4.76
N ARG A 61 -3.28 3.06 -5.89
CA ARG A 61 -2.86 3.94 -7.00
C ARG A 61 -4.01 4.75 -7.57
N LEU A 62 -5.16 4.12 -7.79
CA LEU A 62 -6.36 4.83 -8.27
C LEU A 62 -6.85 5.86 -7.23
N ARG A 63 -6.80 5.52 -5.93
CA ARG A 63 -7.17 6.45 -4.86
C ARG A 63 -6.22 7.65 -4.79
N VAL A 64 -4.92 7.42 -4.88
CA VAL A 64 -3.91 8.48 -4.90
C VAL A 64 -4.13 9.40 -6.09
N MET A 65 -4.29 8.84 -7.29
CA MET A 65 -4.57 9.62 -8.51
C MET A 65 -5.83 10.49 -8.36
N ALA A 66 -6.90 9.96 -7.78
CA ALA A 66 -8.13 10.73 -7.54
C ALA A 66 -7.89 11.89 -6.55
N LEU A 67 -7.18 11.64 -5.45
CA LEU A 67 -6.84 12.67 -4.47
C LEU A 67 -5.91 13.74 -5.03
N GLU A 68 -4.94 13.34 -5.87
CA GLU A 68 -4.05 14.26 -6.57
C GLU A 68 -4.84 15.16 -7.53
N LEU A 69 -5.81 14.61 -8.25
CA LEU A 69 -6.69 15.39 -9.12
C LEU A 69 -7.55 16.38 -8.31
N ASP A 70 -8.11 15.95 -7.17
CA ASP A 70 -8.89 16.82 -6.29
C ASP A 70 -8.02 17.95 -5.70
N LEU A 71 -6.78 17.66 -5.31
CA LEU A 71 -5.83 18.67 -4.87
C LEU A 71 -5.47 19.65 -5.98
N GLN A 72 -5.25 19.17 -7.20
CA GLN A 72 -4.97 20.01 -8.37
C GLN A 72 -6.14 20.91 -8.74
N ARG A 73 -7.38 20.41 -8.62
CA ARG A 73 -8.59 21.23 -8.82
C ARG A 73 -8.67 22.36 -7.80
N GLY A 74 -8.15 22.14 -6.59
CA GLY A 74 -8.29 23.08 -5.49
C GLY A 74 -9.75 23.24 -5.04
N ALA A 75 -9.96 24.06 -4.02
CA ALA A 75 -11.32 24.54 -3.74
C ALA A 75 -11.65 25.68 -4.71
N ASP A 76 -12.88 25.68 -5.24
CA ASP A 76 -13.36 26.83 -6.01
C ASP A 76 -13.26 28.09 -5.12
N PRO A 77 -12.63 29.17 -5.60
CA PRO A 77 -12.52 30.40 -4.84
C PRO A 77 -13.92 30.95 -4.55
N ILE A 78 -14.10 31.56 -3.36
CA ILE A 78 -15.35 32.22 -3.01
C ILE A 78 -15.58 33.35 -4.05
N PRO A 79 -16.72 33.36 -4.77
CA PRO A 79 -17.02 34.43 -5.71
C PRO A 79 -16.93 35.81 -5.05
N ASP A 80 -16.42 36.81 -5.78
CA ASP A 80 -16.14 38.15 -5.25
C ASP A 80 -17.37 38.81 -4.61
N ASP A 81 -18.55 38.61 -5.21
CA ASP A 81 -19.82 39.15 -4.71
C ASP A 81 -20.25 38.48 -3.40
N MET A 82 -20.06 37.16 -3.31
CA MET A 82 -20.32 36.37 -2.10
C MET A 82 -19.33 36.71 -0.99
N LEU A 83 -18.06 36.88 -1.30
CA LEU A 83 -17.05 37.31 -0.34
C LEU A 83 -17.36 38.69 0.23
N ALA A 84 -17.81 39.64 -0.61
CA ALA A 84 -18.25 40.95 -0.17
C ALA A 84 -19.52 40.91 0.71
N ARG A 85 -20.43 39.96 0.47
CA ARG A 85 -21.59 39.72 1.36
C ARG A 85 -21.14 39.16 2.70
N LEU A 86 -20.27 38.15 2.72
CA LEU A 86 -19.75 37.54 3.95
C LEU A 86 -19.02 38.54 4.84
N ILE A 87 -18.16 39.39 4.25
CA ILE A 87 -17.46 40.45 4.99
C ILE A 87 -18.45 41.39 5.68
N ARG A 88 -19.52 41.79 4.97
CA ARG A 88 -20.55 42.67 5.56
C ARG A 88 -21.35 41.99 6.65
N LEU A 89 -21.65 40.69 6.51
CA LEU A 89 -22.37 39.92 7.51
C LEU A 89 -21.56 39.74 8.80
N CYS A 90 -20.24 39.54 8.67
CA CYS A 90 -19.34 39.32 9.80
C CYS A 90 -18.75 40.61 10.38
N HIS A 91 -19.09 41.79 9.85
CA HIS A 91 -18.40 43.03 10.22
C HIS A 91 -18.51 43.35 11.73
N PRO A 92 -17.40 43.68 12.42
CA PRO A 92 -17.40 43.93 13.87
C PRO A 92 -18.42 44.97 14.33
N ASP A 93 -18.62 46.05 13.56
CA ASP A 93 -19.63 47.09 13.86
C ASP A 93 -21.07 46.58 13.97
N ARG A 94 -21.38 45.41 13.37
CA ARG A 94 -22.72 44.80 13.45
C ARG A 94 -22.85 43.82 14.62
N HIS A 95 -21.74 43.55 15.31
CA HIS A 95 -21.63 42.56 16.38
C HIS A 95 -20.89 43.14 17.59
N ASP A 96 -21.06 44.43 17.85
CA ASP A 96 -20.50 45.16 19.00
C ASP A 96 -18.99 44.94 19.21
N GLY A 97 -18.24 44.83 18.11
CA GLY A 97 -16.79 44.60 18.18
C GLY A 97 -16.40 43.22 18.71
N SER A 98 -17.28 42.21 18.62
CA SER A 98 -17.00 40.85 19.13
C SER A 98 -15.72 40.27 18.51
N ASP A 99 -14.96 39.54 19.33
CA ASP A 99 -13.71 38.89 18.92
C ASP A 99 -13.91 37.93 17.74
N ALA A 100 -15.03 37.21 17.71
CA ALA A 100 -15.38 36.32 16.60
C ALA A 100 -15.60 37.08 15.28
N ALA A 101 -16.32 38.20 15.30
CA ALA A 101 -16.56 39.03 14.13
C ALA A 101 -15.26 39.65 13.59
N ASN A 102 -14.39 40.10 14.50
CA ASN A 102 -13.05 40.60 14.17
C ASN A 102 -12.20 39.52 13.46
N LYS A 103 -12.12 38.32 14.04
CA LYS A 103 -11.36 37.20 13.46
C LYS A 103 -11.88 36.79 12.10
N ALA A 104 -13.20 36.62 11.97
CA ALA A 104 -13.82 36.21 10.71
C ALA A 104 -13.63 37.26 9.61
N THR A 105 -13.86 38.54 9.92
CA THR A 105 -13.68 39.63 8.96
C THR A 105 -12.22 39.77 8.52
N ALA A 106 -11.26 39.70 9.45
CA ALA A 106 -9.84 39.74 9.13
C ALA A 106 -9.41 38.61 8.19
N TRP A 107 -9.89 37.38 8.46
CA TRP A 107 -9.62 36.23 7.58
C TRP A 107 -10.22 36.41 6.18
N LEU A 108 -11.49 36.83 6.08
CA LEU A 108 -12.16 37.06 4.78
C LEU A 108 -11.48 38.17 3.96
N LEU A 109 -10.97 39.22 4.62
CA LEU A 109 -10.19 40.27 3.96
C LEU A 109 -8.86 39.76 3.40
N ALA A 110 -8.21 38.83 4.10
CA ALA A 110 -6.99 38.17 3.61
C ALA A 110 -7.29 37.33 2.36
N GLN A 111 -8.37 36.54 2.38
CA GLN A 111 -8.82 35.75 1.23
C GLN A 111 -9.11 36.64 0.00
N ARG A 112 -9.72 37.82 0.22
CA ARG A 112 -9.96 38.80 -0.86
C ARG A 112 -8.67 39.35 -1.48
N LYS A 113 -7.60 39.45 -0.69
CA LYS A 113 -6.28 39.89 -1.18
C LYS A 113 -5.59 38.79 -1.97
N GLU A 114 -5.72 37.54 -1.52
CA GLU A 114 -5.18 36.35 -2.21
C GLU A 114 -5.87 36.12 -3.55
N ALA A 115 -7.21 36.23 -3.62
CA ALA A 115 -7.97 36.05 -4.86
C ALA A 115 -7.69 37.10 -5.95
N ARG A 116 -7.07 38.25 -5.58
CA ARG A 116 -6.75 39.35 -6.50
C ARG A 116 -5.28 39.41 -6.92
N ARG A 117 -4.45 38.50 -6.42
CA ARG A 117 -3.02 38.37 -6.79
C ARG A 117 -2.87 37.45 -7.99
#